data_AF-A0A9D7WEH7-F1
#
_entry.id   AF-A0A9D7WEH7-F1
#
_cell.length_a   1.000
_cell.length_b   1.000
_cell.length_c   1.000
_cell.angle_alpha   90.00
_cell.angle_beta   90.00
_cell.angle_gamma   90.00
#
_symmetry.space_group_name_H-M   'P 1'
#
loop_
_entity.id
_entity.type
_entity.pdbx_description
1 polymer ?
#
loop_
_entity_poly.entity_id
_entity_poly.type
_entity_poly.pdbx_seq_one_letter_code
_entity_poly.pdbx_strand_id
1 'polypeptide(L)' 'MAAITEIAAPGQPKLSVVSLADVKAELAAFAADDANLIWHDSEVYPARLAQFDDTSVILSTRGNLHNLQQPIIALVSA' A
#
# COMPACT_ATOMS: atom_id res chain seq x y z
N MET A 1 -21.97 -17.82 5.56
CA MET A 1 -20.72 -17.10 5.31
C MET A 1 -20.81 -15.79 6.08
N ALA A 2 -19.94 -15.60 7.07
CA ALA A 2 -20.07 -14.52 8.05
C ALA A 2 -19.88 -13.15 7.38
N ALA A 3 -20.75 -12.21 7.73
CA ALA A 3 -20.69 -10.83 7.29
C ALA A 3 -19.35 -10.22 7.72
N ILE A 4 -18.69 -9.52 6.80
CA ILE A 4 -17.53 -8.69 7.09
C ILE A 4 -18.08 -7.55 7.95
N THR A 5 -17.87 -7.63 9.26
CA THR A 5 -18.23 -6.57 10.20
C THR A 5 -17.55 -5.28 9.74
N GLU A 6 -18.35 -4.24 9.45
CA GLU A 6 -17.86 -2.90 9.11
C GLU A 6 -16.91 -2.41 10.22
N ILE A 7 -15.61 -2.51 9.96
CA ILE A 7 -14.61 -1.75 10.69
C ILE A 7 -14.47 -0.44 9.92
N ALA A 8 -15.37 0.50 10.19
CA ALA A 8 -15.21 1.89 9.78
C ALA A 8 -15.18 2.74 11.06
N ALA A 9 -13.99 2.85 11.65
CA ALA A 9 -13.72 3.92 12.61
C ALA A 9 -13.75 5.27 11.86
N PRO A 10 -14.18 6.38 12.50
CA PRO A 10 -14.20 7.69 11.85
C PRO A 10 -12.80 8.06 11.33
N GLY A 11 -12.65 8.22 10.02
CA GLY A 11 -11.38 8.55 9.36
C GLY A 11 -10.78 7.45 8.49
N GLN A 12 -11.28 6.20 8.54
CA GLN A 12 -10.77 5.14 7.67
C GLN A 12 -11.36 5.21 6.25
N PRO A 13 -10.56 4.89 5.21
CA PRO A 13 -11.04 4.87 3.83
C PRO A 13 -12.17 3.86 3.67
N LYS A 14 -13.25 4.26 2.99
CA LYS A 14 -14.39 3.39 2.71
C LYS A 14 -13.96 2.27 1.77
N LEU A 15 -13.71 1.09 2.33
CA LEU A 15 -13.38 -0.10 1.56
C LEU A 15 -14.64 -0.66 0.90
N SER A 16 -14.67 -0.68 -0.42
CA SER A 16 -15.73 -1.33 -1.21
C SER A 16 -15.18 -2.56 -1.90
N VAL A 17 -15.98 -3.63 -1.94
CA VAL A 17 -15.62 -4.83 -2.71
C VAL A 17 -15.65 -4.48 -4.19
N VAL A 18 -14.52 -4.68 -4.87
CA VAL A 18 -14.36 -4.53 -6.32
C VAL A 18 -14.43 -5.88 -7.02
N SER A 19 -14.71 -5.86 -8.32
CA SER A 19 -14.80 -7.11 -9.08
C SER A 19 -13.42 -7.77 -9.21
N LEU A 20 -13.41 -9.10 -9.26
CA LEU A 20 -12.17 -9.85 -9.46
C LEU A 20 -11.52 -9.54 -10.81
N ALA A 21 -12.31 -9.16 -11.83
CA ALA A 21 -11.80 -8.77 -13.14
C ALA A 21 -10.97 -7.48 -13.04
N ASP A 22 -11.47 -6.49 -12.29
CA ASP A 22 -10.78 -5.20 -12.11
C ASP A 22 -9.46 -5.38 -11.35
N VAL A 23 -9.47 -6.18 -10.27
CA VAL A 23 -8.26 -6.49 -9.50
C VAL A 23 -7.22 -7.18 -10.38
N LYS A 24 -7.62 -8.13 -11.23
CA LYS A 24 -6.69 -8.81 -12.14
C LYS A 24 -6.10 -7.86 -13.19
N ALA A 25 -6.91 -6.94 -13.72
CA ALA A 25 -6.44 -5.94 -14.66
C ALA A 25 -5.42 -5.00 -14.01
N GLU A 26 -5.67 -4.58 -12.76
CA GLU A 26 -4.76 -3.74 -11.99
C GLU A 26 -3.43 -4.44 -11.67
N LEU A 27 -3.48 -5.70 -11.22
CA LEU A 27 -2.26 -6.50 -11.01
C LEU A 27 -1.45 -6.69 -12.30
N ALA A 28 -2.12 -6.89 -13.43
CA ALA A 28 -1.46 -6.98 -14.74
C ALA A 28 -0.79 -5.66 -15.14
N ALA A 29 -1.42 -4.51 -14.83
CA ALA A 29 -0.84 -3.19 -15.09
C ALA A 29 0.41 -2.95 -14.24
N PHE A 30 0.40 -3.31 -12.95
CA PHE A 30 1.59 -3.21 -12.11
C PHE A 30 2.74 -4.10 -12.60
N ALA A 31 2.43 -5.33 -13.01
CA ALA A 31 3.43 -6.25 -13.58
C ALA A 31 4.02 -5.71 -14.89
N ALA A 32 3.21 -5.07 -15.74
CA ALA A 32 3.68 -4.46 -16.99
C ALA A 32 4.64 -3.28 -16.76
N ASP A 33 4.53 -2.61 -15.61
CA ASP A 33 5.32 -1.43 -15.25
C ASP A 33 6.51 -1.74 -14.32
N ASP A 34 6.83 -3.03 -14.14
CA ASP A 34 7.88 -3.54 -13.24
C ASP A 34 7.70 -3.04 -11.79
N ALA A 35 6.43 -2.91 -11.37
CA ALA A 35 6.08 -2.46 -10.04
C ALA A 35 5.82 -3.65 -9.10
N ASN A 36 6.36 -3.55 -7.89
CA ASN A 36 6.16 -4.51 -6.80
C ASN A 36 5.13 -3.96 -5.81
N LEU A 37 4.21 -4.82 -5.38
CA LEU A 37 3.29 -4.53 -4.30
C LEU A 37 3.86 -5.03 -2.99
N ILE A 38 4.09 -4.12 -2.05
CA ILE A 38 4.56 -4.45 -0.69
C ILE A 38 3.45 -4.22 0.32
N TRP A 39 3.31 -5.14 1.27
CA TRP A 39 2.31 -5.11 2.32
C TRP A 39 2.89 -4.47 3.58
N HIS A 40 2.04 -3.82 4.38
CA HIS A 40 2.41 -3.14 5.61
C HIS A 40 3.20 -4.03 6.61
N ASP A 41 2.89 -5.32 6.67
CA ASP A 41 3.53 -6.30 7.55
C ASP A 41 4.80 -6.93 6.96
N SER A 42 5.21 -6.54 5.76
CA SER A 42 6.39 -7.06 5.09
C SER A 42 7.68 -6.45 5.64
N GLU A 43 8.76 -7.25 5.70
CA GLU A 43 10.09 -6.79 6.14
C GLU A 43 10.63 -5.61 5.31
N VAL A 44 10.20 -5.49 4.05
CA VAL A 44 10.65 -4.41 3.15
C VAL A 44 9.82 -3.13 3.26
N TYR A 45 8.75 -3.12 4.06
CA TYR A 45 7.93 -1.94 4.28
C TYR A 45 8.72 -0.89 5.10
N PRO A 46 8.69 0.41 4.74
CA PRO A 46 9.44 1.42 5.48
C PRO A 46 8.91 1.56 6.91
N ALA A 47 9.69 1.18 7.92
CA ALA A 47 9.29 1.24 9.33
C ALA A 47 8.92 2.67 9.78
N ARG A 48 9.54 3.70 9.18
CA ARG A 48 9.23 5.12 9.43
C ARG A 48 7.88 5.54 8.84
N LEU A 49 7.36 4.83 7.85
CA LEU A 49 6.01 5.07 7.34
C LEU A 49 4.99 4.31 8.19
N ALA A 50 5.26 3.06 8.55
CA ALA A 50 4.37 2.20 9.35
C ALA A 50 3.99 2.76 10.74
N GLN A 51 4.67 3.79 11.23
CA GLN A 51 4.37 4.40 12.53
C GLN A 51 3.12 5.29 12.55
N PHE A 52 2.58 5.69 11.39
CA PHE A 52 1.40 6.55 11.35
C PHE A 52 0.10 5.72 11.40
N ASP A 53 -0.95 6.27 12.01
CA ASP A 53 -2.23 5.58 12.14
C ASP A 53 -3.01 5.48 10.81
N ASP A 54 -2.75 6.40 9.87
CA ASP A 54 -3.41 6.49 8.56
C ASP A 54 -2.46 6.11 7.41
N THR A 55 -1.77 4.98 7.55
CA THR A 55 -0.85 4.50 6.52
C THR A 55 -1.55 3.61 5.51
N SER A 56 -1.04 3.60 4.29
CA SER A 56 -1.50 2.67 3.25
C SER A 56 -1.12 1.23 3.62
N VAL A 57 -2.10 0.33 3.56
CA VAL A 57 -1.92 -1.12 3.78
C VAL A 57 -1.02 -1.76 2.70
N ILE A 58 -1.06 -1.23 1.48
CA ILE A 58 -0.29 -1.70 0.33
C ILE A 58 0.41 -0.51 -0.32
N LEU A 59 1.68 -0.67 -0.69
CA LEU A 59 2.42 0.30 -1.50
C LEU A 59 2.85 -0.33 -2.82
N SER A 60 2.65 0.39 -3.92
CA SER A 60 3.31 0.09 -5.19
C SER A 60 4.69 0.72 -5.21
N THR A 61 5.70 -0.06 -5.55
CA THR A 61 7.10 0.37 -5.53
C THR A 61 7.78 -0.06 -6.82
N ARG A 62 8.80 0.69 -7.25
CA ARG A 62 9.59 0.36 -8.44
C ARG A 62 11.07 0.59 -8.16
N GLY A 63 11.91 -0.29 -8.67
CA GLY A 63 13.36 -0.23 -8.47
C GLY A 63 13.85 -0.99 -7.22
N ASN A 64 14.97 -0.55 -6.66
CA ASN A 64 15.65 -1.29 -5.58
C ASN A 64 14.97 -1.07 -4.21
N LEU A 65 14.27 -2.10 -3.72
CA LEU A 65 13.59 -2.10 -2.42
C LEU A 65 14.53 -1.83 -1.23
N HIS A 66 15.83 -2.11 -1.36
CA HIS A 66 16.80 -1.82 -0.30
C HIS A 66 16.87 -0.32 0.05
N ASN A 67 16.58 0.56 -0.90
CA ASN A 67 16.59 2.01 -0.67
C ASN A 67 15.49 2.45 0.30
N LEU A 68 14.40 1.69 0.41
CA LEU A 68 13.31 1.96 1.36
C LEU A 68 13.73 1.75 2.82
N GLN A 69 14.84 1.06 3.04
CA GLN A 69 15.42 0.80 4.36
C GLN A 69 16.48 1.83 4.76
N GLN A 70 16.83 2.75 3.86
CA GLN A 70 17.80 3.80 4.12
C GLN A 70 17.13 5.01 4.77
N PRO A 71 17.89 5.90 5.44
CA PRO A 71 17.37 7.18 5.90
C PRO A 71 16.83 8.03 4.73
N ILE A 72 15.59 8.50 4.84
CA ILE A 72 14.91 9.30 3.81
C ILE A 72 14.66 10.70 4.37
N ILE A 73 14.99 11.73 3.59
CA ILE A 73 14.69 13.13 3.88
C ILE A 73 13.81 13.68 2.77
N ALA A 74 12.63 14.17 3.12
CA ALA A 74 11.74 14.86 2.18
C ALA A 74 12.20 16.31 2.00
N LEU A 75 12.34 16.75 0.75
CA LEU A 75 12.57 18.14 0.39
C LEU A 75 11.28 18.69 -0.22
N VAL A 76 10.67 19.67 0.42
CA VAL A 76 9.40 20.29 0.00
C VAL A 76 9.56 21.80 -0.14
N SER A 77 8.94 22.41 -1.15
CA SER A 77 8.89 23.86 -1.35
C SER A 77 7.46 24.38 -1.25
N ALA A 78 7.32 25.70 -1.06
CA ALA A 78 6.04 26.41 -1.06
C ALA A 78 5.45 26.54 -2.47
#